data_AF-A0A9X1NJV6-F1
#
_entry.id   AF-A0A9X1NJV6-F1
#
_cell.length_a   1.000
_cell.length_b   1.000
_cell.length_c   1.000
_cell.angle_alpha   90.00
_cell.angle_beta   90.00
_cell.angle_gamma   90.00
#
_symmetry.space_group_name_H-M   'P 1'
#
loop_
_entity.id
_entity.type
_entity.pdbx_description
1 polymer ?
#
loop_
_entity_poly.entity_id
_entity_poly.type
_entity_poly.pdbx_seq_one_letter_code
_entity_poly.pdbx_strand_id
1 'polypeptide(L)'
;MSAEAVRPPAVLVGQAVVCGIAVAAARFVPVPLLDDAIRLRATQVAVVRTLRAGDRSYPSRQVAPLYEGADTGGVFREAMRYLRTVPRRVILFPVRKYVAIFGAVKGVPTDVMQVVLLSRAVHRSLARGLLPDDSDKDAREAEARQVRRAYDEALKGMDLRLLTAAIADGLSQGRKLTPAAVKFARRTFSKPEDEKVTDAELRPDGEVGESAERVEEALQRPEIQVILERFDEEFERALQRPEK
;
A
#
# COMPACT_ATOMS: atom_id res chain seq x y z
N MET A 1 -17.49 25.50 -4.36
CA MET A 1 -17.51 24.75 -3.09
C MET A 1 -16.07 24.39 -2.77
N SER A 2 -15.48 25.05 -1.78
CA SER A 2 -14.13 24.72 -1.34
C SER A 2 -14.12 23.26 -0.93
N ALA A 3 -13.22 22.46 -1.50
CA ALA A 3 -13.01 21.09 -1.08
C ALA A 3 -12.50 21.14 0.36
N GLU A 4 -13.43 21.08 1.32
CA GLU A 4 -13.08 20.77 2.70
C GLU A 4 -12.20 19.53 2.66
N ALA A 5 -11.02 19.61 3.24
CA ALA A 5 -10.01 18.56 3.12
C ALA A 5 -10.60 17.26 3.69
N VAL A 6 -11.11 16.38 2.82
CA VAL A 6 -11.71 15.11 3.21
C VAL A 6 -10.60 14.21 3.75
N ARG A 7 -10.36 14.32 5.06
CA ARG A 7 -9.36 13.54 5.76
C ARG A 7 -9.84 12.10 5.89
N PRO A 8 -8.98 11.10 5.63
CA PRO A 8 -9.34 9.71 5.88
C PRO A 8 -9.59 9.50 7.38
N PRO A 9 -10.61 8.69 7.75
CA PRO A 9 -10.79 8.25 9.12
C PRO A 9 -9.51 7.66 9.72
N ALA A 10 -9.22 7.94 10.98
CA ALA A 10 -8.01 7.47 11.66
C ALA A 10 -7.82 5.95 11.55
N VAL A 11 -8.92 5.19 11.64
CA VAL A 11 -8.91 3.73 11.47
C VAL A 11 -8.34 3.30 10.11
N LEU A 12 -8.66 4.02 9.03
CA LEU A 12 -8.11 3.69 7.70
C LEU A 12 -6.63 4.02 7.60
N VAL A 13 -6.19 5.12 8.21
CA VAL A 13 -4.78 5.49 8.26
C VAL A 13 -3.99 4.39 8.97
N GLY A 14 -4.45 3.94 10.14
CA GLY A 14 -3.78 2.87 10.87
C GLY A 14 -3.74 1.54 10.13
N GLN A 15 -4.85 1.14 9.48
CA GLN A 15 -4.87 -0.05 8.64
C GLN A 15 -3.90 0.05 7.46
N ALA A 16 -3.79 1.23 6.82
CA ALA A 16 -2.84 1.48 5.74
C ALA A 16 -1.38 1.45 6.24
N VAL A 17 -1.11 1.99 7.43
CA VAL A 17 0.21 1.92 8.08
C VAL A 17 0.60 0.47 8.35
N VAL A 18 -0.28 -0.34 8.94
CA VAL A 18 -0.04 -1.77 9.21
C VAL A 18 0.22 -2.54 7.91
N CYS A 19 -0.56 -2.27 6.86
CA CYS A 19 -0.31 -2.86 5.54
C CYS A 19 1.03 -2.40 4.96
N GLY A 20 1.39 -1.13 5.11
CA GLY A 20 2.69 -0.58 4.73
C GLY A 20 3.86 -1.27 5.44
N ILE A 21 3.73 -1.49 6.75
CA ILE A 21 4.74 -2.24 7.54
C ILE A 21 4.86 -3.67 6.99
N ALA A 22 3.75 -4.33 6.63
CA ALA A 22 3.80 -5.65 6.02
C ALA A 22 4.47 -5.66 4.63
N VAL A 23 4.20 -4.65 3.79
CA VAL A 23 4.90 -4.47 2.49
C VAL A 23 6.40 -4.29 2.72
N ALA A 24 6.80 -3.46 3.67
CA ALA A 24 8.21 -3.24 3.98
C ALA A 24 8.87 -4.50 4.57
N ALA A 25 8.16 -5.22 5.44
CA ALA A 25 8.62 -6.46 6.06
C ALA A 25 8.84 -7.59 5.04
N ALA A 26 8.05 -7.61 3.96
CA ALA A 26 8.17 -8.62 2.91
C ALA A 26 9.58 -8.70 2.33
N ARG A 27 10.32 -7.59 2.25
CA ARG A 27 11.72 -7.53 1.77
C ARG A 27 12.68 -8.42 2.56
N PHE A 28 12.34 -8.74 3.80
CA PHE A 28 13.12 -9.58 4.69
C PHE A 28 12.63 -11.05 4.67
N VAL A 29 11.60 -11.38 3.90
CA VAL A 29 11.15 -12.76 3.68
C VAL A 29 12.12 -13.44 2.72
N PRO A 30 12.74 -14.57 3.11
CA PRO A 30 13.82 -15.18 2.33
C PRO A 30 13.36 -15.94 1.07
N VAL A 31 12.11 -15.73 0.61
CA VAL A 31 11.46 -16.45 -0.48
C VAL A 31 10.90 -15.43 -1.49
N PRO A 32 11.58 -15.21 -2.64
CA PRO A 32 11.29 -14.13 -3.62
C PRO A 32 9.91 -14.14 -4.31
N LEU A 33 9.12 -15.18 -4.10
CA LEU A 33 7.74 -15.24 -4.63
C LEU A 33 6.73 -14.97 -3.53
N LEU A 34 7.11 -15.25 -2.29
CA LEU A 34 6.28 -15.04 -1.12
C LEU A 34 6.31 -13.57 -0.70
N ASP A 35 7.45 -12.90 -0.80
CA ASP A 35 7.57 -11.46 -0.56
C ASP A 35 6.72 -10.66 -1.55
N ASP A 36 6.80 -10.93 -2.85
CA ASP A 36 5.99 -10.24 -3.87
C ASP A 36 4.49 -10.49 -3.65
N ALA A 37 4.10 -11.73 -3.32
CA ALA A 37 2.72 -12.05 -2.96
C ALA A 37 2.24 -11.29 -1.71
N ILE A 38 3.06 -11.21 -0.66
CA ILE A 38 2.75 -10.45 0.56
C ILE A 38 2.63 -8.96 0.24
N ARG A 39 3.54 -8.38 -0.54
CA ARG A 39 3.51 -6.95 -0.91
C ARG A 39 2.24 -6.61 -1.67
N LEU A 40 1.92 -7.43 -2.69
CA LEU A 40 0.72 -7.24 -3.48
C LEU A 40 -0.54 -7.38 -2.62
N ARG A 41 -0.62 -8.43 -1.79
CA ARG A 41 -1.79 -8.69 -0.96
C ARG A 41 -1.98 -7.63 0.12
N ALA A 42 -0.91 -7.17 0.78
CA ALA A 42 -0.99 -6.10 1.76
C ALA A 42 -1.46 -4.78 1.13
N THR A 43 -0.92 -4.42 -0.04
CA THR A 43 -1.36 -3.23 -0.79
C THR A 43 -2.82 -3.36 -1.23
N GLN A 44 -3.22 -4.52 -1.75
CA GLN A 44 -4.59 -4.82 -2.12
C GLN A 44 -5.54 -4.68 -0.92
N VAL A 45 -5.17 -5.19 0.25
CA VAL A 45 -5.99 -5.09 1.47
C VAL A 45 -6.17 -3.62 1.87
N ALA A 46 -5.12 -2.80 1.84
CA ALA A 46 -5.22 -1.37 2.13
C ALA A 46 -6.19 -0.64 1.18
N VAL A 47 -6.10 -0.93 -0.13
CA VAL A 47 -7.01 -0.38 -1.14
C VAL A 47 -8.45 -0.86 -0.91
N VAL A 48 -8.67 -2.16 -0.76
CA VAL A 48 -10.02 -2.74 -0.56
C VAL A 48 -10.68 -2.21 0.72
N ARG A 49 -9.92 -2.04 1.80
CA ARG A 49 -10.43 -1.46 3.05
C ARG A 49 -10.86 0.00 2.84
N THR A 50 -10.08 0.75 2.09
CA THR A 50 -10.41 2.13 1.74
C THR A 50 -11.67 2.21 0.87
N LEU A 51 -11.79 1.34 -0.13
CA LEU A 51 -12.97 1.25 -1.01
C LEU A 51 -14.24 0.90 -0.24
N ARG A 52 -14.16 -0.07 0.67
CA ARG A 52 -15.30 -0.44 1.52
C ARG A 52 -15.74 0.66 2.46
N ALA A 53 -14.81 1.50 2.93
CA ALA A 53 -15.15 2.64 3.77
C ALA A 53 -15.84 3.77 3.00
N GLY A 54 -15.74 3.79 1.67
CA GLY A 54 -16.56 4.62 0.79
C GLY A 54 -17.71 3.85 0.13
N ASP A 55 -18.23 2.81 0.81
CA ASP A 55 -19.38 2.01 0.42
C ASP A 55 -19.28 1.34 -0.97
N ARG A 56 -18.07 0.97 -1.40
CA ARG A 56 -17.86 0.23 -2.66
C ARG A 56 -17.92 -1.28 -2.45
N SER A 57 -18.71 -1.98 -3.27
CA SER A 57 -19.03 -3.41 -3.06
C SER A 57 -18.53 -4.36 -4.17
N TYR A 58 -17.95 -3.85 -5.25
CA TYR A 58 -17.47 -4.67 -6.36
C TYR A 58 -16.23 -5.54 -6.02
N PRO A 59 -15.97 -6.61 -6.81
CA PRO A 59 -14.77 -7.43 -6.68
C PRO A 59 -13.49 -6.60 -6.84
N SER A 60 -12.51 -6.82 -5.94
CA SER A 60 -11.22 -6.10 -5.93
C SER A 60 -10.45 -6.20 -7.25
N ARG A 61 -10.67 -7.28 -8.02
CA ARG A 61 -10.02 -7.48 -9.33
C ARG A 61 -10.38 -6.41 -10.36
N GLN A 62 -11.50 -5.70 -10.19
CA GLN A 62 -11.92 -4.62 -11.10
C GLN A 62 -11.16 -3.32 -10.88
N VAL A 63 -10.41 -3.23 -9.78
CA VAL A 63 -9.54 -2.11 -9.43
C VAL A 63 -8.09 -2.57 -9.26
N ALA A 64 -7.73 -3.67 -9.92
CA ALA A 64 -6.38 -4.22 -9.94
C ALA A 64 -5.28 -3.18 -10.23
N PRO A 65 -5.48 -2.22 -11.17
CA PRO A 65 -4.48 -1.19 -11.44
C PRO A 65 -4.05 -0.38 -10.21
N LEU A 66 -4.91 -0.21 -9.19
CA LEU A 66 -4.56 0.54 -7.98
C LEU A 66 -3.43 -0.12 -7.19
N TYR A 67 -3.43 -1.45 -7.10
CA TYR A 67 -2.47 -2.21 -6.28
C TYR A 67 -1.42 -2.99 -7.09
N GLU A 68 -1.65 -3.27 -8.37
CA GLU A 68 -0.67 -3.86 -9.29
C GLU A 68 0.20 -2.78 -9.98
N GLY A 69 -0.29 -1.54 -10.08
CA GLY A 69 0.32 -0.45 -10.85
C GLY A 69 -0.40 -0.22 -12.19
N ALA A 70 -0.25 0.99 -12.75
CA ALA A 70 -1.06 1.44 -13.89
C ALA A 70 -0.82 0.63 -15.18
N ASP A 71 0.40 0.13 -15.38
CA ASP A 71 0.83 -0.56 -16.60
C ASP A 71 1.05 -2.07 -16.40
N THR A 72 0.72 -2.60 -15.22
CA THR A 72 1.14 -3.95 -14.80
C THR A 72 0.08 -5.04 -15.00
N GLY A 73 -1.15 -4.67 -15.41
CA GLY A 73 -2.36 -5.52 -15.35
C GLY A 73 -2.34 -6.85 -16.12
N GLY A 74 -1.31 -7.14 -16.92
CA GLY A 74 -1.12 -8.42 -17.62
C GLY A 74 -0.02 -9.32 -17.06
N VAL A 75 1.08 -8.74 -16.58
CA VAL A 75 2.35 -9.48 -16.35
C VAL A 75 2.30 -10.32 -15.07
N PHE A 76 1.69 -9.81 -14.01
CA PHE A 76 1.61 -10.54 -12.73
C PHE A 76 0.66 -11.75 -12.82
N ARG A 77 -0.40 -11.64 -13.62
CA ARG A 77 -1.39 -12.71 -13.84
C ARG A 77 -0.78 -13.90 -14.57
N GLU A 78 0.09 -13.65 -15.55
CA GLU A 78 0.85 -14.71 -16.22
C GLU A 78 1.90 -15.32 -15.29
N ALA A 79 2.61 -14.51 -14.51
CA ALA A 79 3.61 -14.99 -13.55
C ALA A 79 2.99 -15.90 -12.47
N MET A 80 1.82 -15.55 -11.93
CA MET A 80 1.15 -16.39 -10.93
C MET A 80 0.58 -17.69 -11.50
N ARG A 81 0.10 -17.67 -12.76
CA ARG A 81 -0.35 -18.88 -13.46
C ARG A 81 0.83 -19.83 -13.71
N TYR A 82 1.98 -19.27 -14.10
CA TYR A 82 3.22 -20.03 -14.28
C TYR A 82 3.73 -20.61 -12.94
N LEU A 83 3.53 -19.92 -11.82
CA LEU A 83 3.95 -20.37 -10.49
C LEU A 83 3.30 -21.69 -10.04
N ARG A 84 2.05 -21.96 -10.42
CA ARG A 84 1.39 -23.25 -10.14
C ARG A 84 2.07 -24.43 -10.84
N THR A 85 2.83 -24.16 -11.90
CA THR A 85 3.53 -25.19 -12.68
C THR A 85 5.02 -25.32 -12.35
N VAL A 86 5.60 -24.42 -11.54
CA VAL A 86 7.04 -24.45 -11.22
C VAL A 86 7.32 -25.44 -10.07
N PRO A 87 8.27 -26.39 -10.25
CA PRO A 87 8.66 -27.31 -9.18
C PRO A 87 9.26 -26.57 -7.98
N ARG A 88 8.77 -26.90 -6.77
CA ARG A 88 9.20 -26.32 -5.47
C ARG A 88 10.74 -26.24 -5.28
N ARG A 89 11.52 -27.11 -5.93
CA ARG A 89 12.99 -27.14 -5.82
C ARG A 89 13.70 -26.00 -6.56
N VAL A 90 13.07 -25.36 -7.55
CA VAL A 90 13.66 -24.25 -8.33
C VAL A 90 13.51 -22.91 -7.60
N ILE A 91 12.48 -22.77 -6.76
CA ILE A 91 12.17 -21.57 -5.96
C ILE A 91 13.25 -21.27 -4.90
N LEU A 92 14.06 -22.26 -4.54
CA LEU A 92 14.98 -22.21 -3.39
C LEU A 92 16.42 -21.79 -3.72
N PHE A 93 16.78 -21.47 -4.96
CA PHE A 93 18.17 -21.10 -5.29
C PHE A 93 18.50 -19.66 -4.84
N PRO A 94 19.38 -19.45 -3.84
CA PRO A 94 19.57 -18.13 -3.23
C PRO A 94 20.92 -17.53 -3.64
N VAL A 95 21.01 -16.89 -4.81
CA VAL A 95 22.28 -16.25 -5.24
C VAL A 95 22.29 -14.73 -5.03
N ARG A 96 21.13 -14.08 -4.79
CA ARG A 96 21.07 -12.61 -4.58
C ARG A 96 20.95 -12.15 -3.12
N LYS A 97 21.03 -13.09 -2.16
CA LYS A 97 20.50 -12.95 -0.80
C LYS A 97 21.26 -11.97 0.13
N TYR A 98 22.45 -11.50 -0.19
CA TYR A 98 23.27 -10.70 0.74
C TYR A 98 23.45 -9.22 0.35
N VAL A 99 23.36 -8.88 -0.93
CA VAL A 99 23.56 -7.49 -1.40
C VAL A 99 22.32 -6.62 -1.15
N ALA A 100 21.12 -7.23 -1.09
CA ALA A 100 19.86 -6.53 -0.84
C ALA A 100 19.65 -6.14 0.63
N ILE A 101 20.30 -6.82 1.59
CA ILE A 101 20.03 -6.62 3.04
C ILE A 101 20.49 -5.22 3.51
N PHE A 102 21.62 -4.71 3.00
CA PHE A 102 22.11 -3.37 3.35
C PHE A 102 21.39 -2.22 2.62
N GLY A 103 20.87 -2.46 1.42
CA GLY A 103 20.03 -1.50 0.68
C GLY A 103 18.56 -1.50 1.13
N ALA A 104 18.08 -2.60 1.71
CA ALA A 104 16.67 -2.79 2.08
C ALA A 104 16.21 -1.87 3.22
N VAL A 105 17.08 -1.54 4.19
CA VAL A 105 16.71 -0.73 5.35
C VAL A 105 16.32 0.70 4.96
N LYS A 106 17.00 1.30 3.97
CA LYS A 106 16.65 2.64 3.46
C LYS A 106 15.29 2.67 2.74
N GLY A 107 14.80 1.53 2.25
CA GLY A 107 13.52 1.42 1.55
C GLY A 107 12.30 1.30 2.47
N VAL A 108 12.48 0.81 3.71
CA VAL A 108 11.36 0.49 4.62
C VAL A 108 10.40 1.67 4.82
N PRO A 109 10.87 2.88 5.20
CA PRO A 109 9.93 3.99 5.43
C PRO A 109 9.24 4.44 4.14
N THR A 110 9.90 4.27 3.00
CA THR A 110 9.34 4.60 1.68
C THR A 110 8.21 3.63 1.31
N ASP A 111 8.37 2.33 1.58
CA ASP A 111 7.33 1.33 1.32
C ASP A 111 6.08 1.58 2.17
N VAL A 112 6.24 1.93 3.46
CA VAL A 112 5.12 2.32 4.33
C VAL A 112 4.44 3.59 3.81
N MET A 113 5.23 4.62 3.51
CA MET A 113 4.74 5.89 2.96
C MET A 113 3.89 5.70 1.71
N GLN A 114 4.36 4.88 0.75
CA GLN A 114 3.63 4.63 -0.49
C GLN A 114 2.26 4.01 -0.24
N VAL A 115 2.15 3.02 0.64
CA VAL A 115 0.84 2.41 0.95
C VAL A 115 -0.10 3.41 1.62
N VAL A 116 0.40 4.22 2.56
CA VAL A 116 -0.38 5.26 3.23
C VAL A 116 -0.89 6.32 2.24
N LEU A 117 -0.02 6.84 1.37
CA LEU A 117 -0.38 7.82 0.36
C LEU A 117 -1.34 7.25 -0.69
N LEU A 118 -1.18 5.97 -1.06
CA LEU A 118 -2.11 5.29 -1.97
C LEU A 118 -3.51 5.19 -1.36
N SER A 119 -3.63 4.74 -0.11
CA SER A 119 -4.91 4.71 0.61
C SER A 119 -5.53 6.11 0.71
N ARG A 120 -4.73 7.14 0.96
CA ARG A 120 -5.20 8.53 0.99
C ARG A 120 -5.72 9.01 -0.38
N ALA A 121 -5.02 8.69 -1.46
CA ALA A 121 -5.42 9.01 -2.84
C ALA A 121 -6.73 8.29 -3.24
N VAL A 122 -6.87 7.01 -2.87
CA VAL A 122 -8.11 6.25 -3.09
C VAL A 122 -9.27 6.87 -2.31
N HIS A 123 -9.06 7.21 -1.03
CA HIS A 123 -10.09 7.85 -0.21
C HIS A 123 -10.58 9.17 -0.82
N ARG A 124 -9.66 10.01 -1.31
CA ARG A 124 -10.01 11.25 -2.03
C ARG A 124 -10.78 11.00 -3.31
N SER A 125 -10.37 10.00 -4.08
CA SER A 125 -11.07 9.61 -5.32
C SER A 125 -12.52 9.24 -5.02
N LEU A 126 -12.76 8.48 -3.95
CA LEU A 126 -14.11 8.13 -3.50
C LEU A 126 -14.91 9.36 -3.06
N ALA A 127 -14.30 10.28 -2.32
CA ALA A 127 -14.93 11.53 -1.93
C ALA A 127 -15.33 12.42 -3.12
N ARG A 128 -14.66 12.25 -4.27
CA ARG A 128 -15.00 12.90 -5.55
C ARG A 128 -16.05 12.15 -6.37
N GLY A 129 -16.57 11.04 -5.86
CA GLY A 129 -17.55 10.20 -6.55
C GLY A 129 -16.94 9.24 -7.58
N LEU A 130 -15.62 9.14 -7.69
CA LEU A 130 -14.97 8.18 -8.58
C LEU A 130 -15.19 6.74 -8.10
N LEU A 131 -14.96 5.82 -9.02
CA LEU A 131 -15.09 4.37 -8.87
C LEU A 131 -16.48 3.94 -8.37
N PRO A 132 -17.59 4.44 -8.95
CA PRO A 132 -18.92 4.13 -8.45
C PRO A 132 -19.31 2.67 -8.74
N ASP A 133 -20.25 2.14 -7.97
CA ASP A 133 -20.66 0.72 -8.04
C ASP A 133 -21.49 0.39 -9.29
N ASP A 134 -22.09 1.40 -9.93
CA ASP A 134 -22.88 1.30 -11.15
C ASP A 134 -22.08 1.38 -12.45
N SER A 135 -20.82 1.85 -12.41
CA SER A 135 -19.92 1.80 -13.57
C SER A 135 -19.74 0.36 -14.06
N ASP A 136 -19.66 0.20 -15.38
CA ASP A 136 -19.25 -1.08 -15.96
C ASP A 136 -17.80 -1.43 -15.57
N LYS A 137 -17.42 -2.68 -15.80
CA LYS A 137 -16.11 -3.20 -15.40
C LYS A 137 -14.96 -2.45 -16.08
N ASP A 138 -15.09 -2.12 -17.36
CA ASP A 138 -13.99 -1.59 -18.16
C ASP A 138 -13.79 -0.10 -17.87
N ALA A 139 -14.87 0.66 -17.68
CA ALA A 139 -14.87 2.03 -17.19
C ALA A 139 -14.26 2.12 -15.80
N ARG A 140 -14.63 1.22 -14.88
CA ARG A 140 -14.06 1.17 -13.53
C ARG A 140 -12.56 0.87 -13.55
N GLU A 141 -12.13 -0.06 -14.41
CA GLU A 141 -10.70 -0.38 -14.56
C GLU A 141 -9.92 0.81 -15.17
N ALA A 142 -10.53 1.55 -16.10
CA ALA A 142 -9.96 2.77 -16.67
C ALA A 142 -9.83 3.89 -15.62
N GLU A 143 -10.87 4.12 -14.81
CA GLU A 143 -10.81 5.06 -13.68
C GLU A 143 -9.75 4.64 -12.66
N ALA A 144 -9.63 3.35 -12.34
CA ALA A 144 -8.60 2.82 -11.45
C ALA A 144 -7.18 3.10 -12.00
N ARG A 145 -6.97 2.96 -13.32
CA ARG A 145 -5.71 3.34 -13.98
C ARG A 145 -5.46 4.84 -13.88
N GLN A 146 -6.48 5.67 -14.11
CA GLN A 146 -6.36 7.12 -14.02
C GLN A 146 -5.95 7.56 -12.60
N VAL A 147 -6.63 7.04 -11.57
CA VAL A 147 -6.30 7.29 -10.16
C VAL A 147 -4.87 6.84 -9.86
N ARG A 148 -4.48 5.65 -10.33
CA ARG A 148 -3.12 5.14 -10.11
C ARG A 148 -2.05 6.03 -10.76
N ARG A 149 -2.27 6.47 -11.99
CA ARG A 149 -1.34 7.38 -12.69
C ARG A 149 -1.24 8.73 -12.00
N ALA A 150 -2.36 9.30 -11.57
CA ALA A 150 -2.37 10.55 -10.81
C ALA A 150 -1.58 10.42 -9.51
N TYR A 151 -1.72 9.29 -8.81
CA TYR A 151 -0.90 8.96 -7.63
C TYR A 151 0.59 8.87 -7.97
N ASP A 152 0.97 8.12 -9.00
CA ASP A 152 2.36 7.93 -9.39
C ASP A 152 3.01 9.26 -9.88
N GLU A 153 2.25 10.14 -10.53
CA GLU A 153 2.69 11.47 -10.95
C GLU A 153 2.87 12.42 -9.75
N ALA A 154 1.92 12.44 -8.81
CA ALA A 154 2.02 13.25 -7.61
C ALA A 154 3.26 12.91 -6.78
N LEU A 155 3.59 11.63 -6.66
CA LEU A 155 4.81 11.19 -5.96
C LEU A 155 6.10 11.71 -6.61
N LYS A 156 6.18 11.77 -7.95
CA LYS A 156 7.38 12.22 -8.67
C LYS A 156 7.66 13.70 -8.46
N GLY A 157 6.62 14.50 -8.26
CA GLY A 157 6.71 15.97 -8.11
C GLY A 157 7.07 16.47 -6.71
N MET A 158 7.24 15.57 -5.73
CA MET A 158 7.34 15.94 -4.32
C MET A 158 8.69 15.64 -3.67
N ASP A 159 9.11 16.53 -2.77
CA ASP A 159 10.14 16.20 -1.78
C ASP A 159 9.49 15.53 -0.56
N LEU A 160 9.57 14.20 -0.54
CA LEU A 160 9.00 13.37 0.52
C LEU A 160 10.00 13.03 1.63
N ARG A 161 11.20 13.63 1.65
CA ARG A 161 12.26 13.29 2.61
C ARG A 161 11.82 13.48 4.06
N LEU A 162 11.11 14.58 4.36
CA LEU A 162 10.63 14.85 5.71
C LEU A 162 9.57 13.83 6.14
N LEU A 163 8.63 13.48 5.25
CA LEU A 163 7.64 12.43 5.50
C LEU A 163 8.28 11.07 5.73
N THR A 164 9.22 10.68 4.86
CA THR A 164 9.99 9.44 4.99
C THR A 164 10.79 9.42 6.30
N ALA A 165 11.38 10.55 6.71
CA ALA A 165 12.12 10.66 7.97
C ALA A 165 11.19 10.53 9.20
N ALA A 166 10.01 11.13 9.18
CA ALA A 166 9.03 11.00 10.25
C ALA A 166 8.52 9.55 10.40
N ILE A 167 8.27 8.88 9.28
CA ILE A 167 7.93 7.44 9.28
C ILE A 167 9.12 6.62 9.79
N ALA A 168 10.33 6.93 9.37
CA ALA A 168 11.54 6.24 9.83
C ALA A 168 11.72 6.37 11.35
N ASP A 169 11.50 7.57 11.90
CA ASP A 169 11.53 7.84 13.35
C ASP A 169 10.53 6.92 14.07
N GLY A 170 9.27 6.89 13.63
CA GLY A 170 8.23 6.04 14.21
C GLY A 170 8.56 4.53 14.17
N LEU A 171 9.21 4.07 13.10
CA LEU A 171 9.63 2.67 12.95
C LEU A 171 10.91 2.32 13.73
N SER A 172 11.84 3.26 13.88
CA SER A 172 13.19 3.01 14.42
C SER A 172 13.23 2.74 15.93
N GLN A 173 12.20 3.17 16.65
CA GLN A 173 12.11 3.00 18.10
C GLN A 173 11.83 1.53 18.50
N GLY A 174 11.44 0.67 17.56
CA GLY A 174 11.29 -0.78 17.77
C GLY A 174 12.56 -1.56 17.42
N ARG A 175 13.48 -1.76 18.38
CA ARG A 175 14.74 -2.52 18.19
C ARG A 175 14.58 -4.00 17.76
N LYS A 176 13.35 -4.51 17.65
CA LYS A 176 12.99 -5.89 17.28
C LYS A 176 11.90 -5.98 16.19
N LEU A 177 11.54 -4.85 15.58
CA LEU A 177 10.44 -4.77 14.63
C LEU A 177 10.61 -5.74 13.45
N THR A 178 11.84 -5.98 12.98
CA THR A 178 12.05 -6.78 11.75
C THR A 178 11.56 -8.23 11.87
N PRO A 179 11.96 -9.06 12.86
CA PRO A 179 11.38 -10.40 13.01
C PRO A 179 9.88 -10.41 13.29
N ALA A 180 9.38 -9.50 14.13
CA ALA A 180 7.96 -9.41 14.48
C ALA A 180 7.10 -9.05 13.26
N ALA A 181 7.53 -8.04 12.49
CA ALA A 181 6.87 -7.59 11.27
C ALA A 181 6.92 -8.66 10.17
N VAL A 182 8.03 -9.39 10.00
CA VAL A 182 8.10 -10.51 9.05
C VAL A 182 7.14 -11.63 9.45
N LYS A 183 7.10 -12.00 10.73
CA LYS A 183 6.18 -13.03 11.24
C LYS A 183 4.73 -12.62 11.04
N PHE A 184 4.41 -11.37 11.36
CA PHE A 184 3.09 -10.77 11.13
C PHE A 184 2.73 -10.80 9.64
N ALA A 185 3.58 -10.24 8.77
CA ALA A 185 3.33 -10.15 7.35
C ALA A 185 3.07 -11.53 6.72
N ARG A 186 3.87 -12.53 7.10
CA ARG A 186 3.68 -13.91 6.65
C ARG A 186 2.36 -14.50 7.16
N ARG A 187 2.08 -14.40 8.47
CA ARG A 187 0.87 -14.96 9.09
C ARG A 187 -0.40 -14.36 8.49
N THR A 188 -0.42 -13.05 8.25
CA THR A 188 -1.62 -12.32 7.85
C THR A 188 -1.83 -12.34 6.34
N PHE A 189 -0.77 -12.20 5.54
CA PHE A 189 -0.90 -11.95 4.10
C PHE A 189 -0.43 -13.10 3.20
N SER A 190 0.09 -14.21 3.76
CA SER A 190 0.38 -15.43 2.98
C SER A 190 -0.81 -16.38 2.86
N LYS A 191 -1.97 -15.98 3.37
CA LYS A 191 -3.20 -16.77 3.35
C LYS A 191 -3.76 -16.91 1.93
N PRO A 192 -4.51 -17.98 1.63
CA PRO A 192 -5.25 -18.12 0.38
C PRO A 192 -6.13 -16.89 0.06
N GLU A 193 -6.35 -16.59 -1.22
CA GLU A 193 -7.06 -15.37 -1.68
C GLU A 193 -8.50 -15.28 -1.14
N ASP A 194 -9.14 -16.44 -0.96
CA ASP A 194 -10.47 -16.66 -0.41
C ASP A 194 -10.57 -16.39 1.10
N GLU A 195 -9.45 -16.44 1.83
CA GLU A 195 -9.40 -16.06 3.24
C GLU A 195 -9.25 -14.54 3.37
N LYS A 196 -10.28 -13.90 3.93
CA LYS A 196 -10.33 -12.45 4.14
C LYS A 196 -9.49 -12.07 5.36
N VAL A 197 -8.63 -11.07 5.20
CA VAL A 197 -7.93 -10.43 6.34
C VAL A 197 -8.95 -9.67 7.18
N THR A 198 -9.03 -9.99 8.46
CA THR A 198 -10.01 -9.44 9.41
C THR A 198 -9.56 -8.09 9.98
N ASP A 199 -10.49 -7.32 10.57
CA ASP A 199 -10.13 -6.04 11.22
C ASP A 199 -9.24 -6.21 12.45
N ALA A 200 -9.41 -7.32 13.18
CA ALA A 200 -8.54 -7.68 14.30
C ALA A 200 -7.10 -7.94 13.83
N GLU A 201 -6.91 -8.55 12.66
CA GLU A 201 -5.57 -8.77 12.09
C GLU A 201 -4.92 -7.49 11.58
N LEU A 202 -5.70 -6.44 11.33
CA LEU A 202 -5.20 -5.11 10.97
C LEU A 202 -5.00 -4.20 12.19
N ARG A 203 -5.15 -4.74 13.40
CA ARG A 203 -4.80 -4.11 14.68
C ARG A 203 -3.90 -5.05 15.48
N PRO A 204 -2.68 -5.32 14.99
CA PRO A 204 -1.79 -6.26 15.65
C PRO A 204 -1.34 -5.69 17.00
N ASP A 205 -1.32 -6.52 18.04
CA ASP A 205 -0.70 -6.16 19.32
C ASP A 205 0.85 -6.24 19.26
N GLY A 206 1.50 -5.71 20.29
CA GLY A 206 2.95 -5.78 20.47
C GLY A 206 3.73 -4.89 19.50
N GLU A 207 4.93 -5.30 19.12
CA GLU A 207 5.90 -4.44 18.43
C GLU A 207 5.39 -3.84 17.09
N VAL A 208 4.55 -4.58 16.35
CA VAL A 208 3.97 -4.10 15.09
C VAL A 208 2.89 -3.05 15.35
N GLY A 209 2.03 -3.29 16.36
CA GLY A 209 0.99 -2.33 16.78
C GLY A 209 1.58 -1.05 17.30
N GLU A 210 2.50 -1.14 18.26
CA GLU A 210 3.19 0.04 18.81
C GLU A 210 3.93 0.84 17.73
N SER A 211 4.51 0.17 16.73
CA SER A 211 5.17 0.87 15.61
C SER A 211 4.16 1.53 14.67
N ALA A 212 3.01 0.91 14.44
CA ALA A 212 1.94 1.51 13.67
C ALA A 212 1.39 2.77 14.38
N GLU A 213 1.13 2.69 15.68
CA GLU A 213 0.68 3.83 16.50
C GLU A 213 1.68 4.99 16.44
N ARG A 214 2.99 4.74 16.62
CA ARG A 214 4.02 5.78 16.52
C ARG A 214 4.09 6.40 15.13
N VAL A 215 3.89 5.61 14.07
CA VAL A 215 3.82 6.14 12.70
C VAL A 215 2.55 6.98 12.51
N GLU A 216 1.41 6.56 13.05
CA GLU A 216 0.17 7.34 13.02
C GLU A 216 0.35 8.68 13.75
N GLU A 217 0.96 8.68 14.94
CA GLU A 217 1.30 9.90 15.68
C GLU A 217 2.25 10.80 14.87
N ALA A 218 3.26 10.23 14.23
CA ALA A 218 4.18 10.98 13.38
C ALA A 218 3.46 11.61 12.17
N LEU A 219 2.50 10.91 11.57
CA LEU A 219 1.67 11.45 10.49
C LEU A 219 0.78 12.60 10.95
N GLN A 220 0.40 12.66 12.22
CA GLN A 220 -0.42 13.73 12.79
C GLN A 220 0.36 15.02 13.10
N ARG A 221 1.69 15.01 13.04
CA ARG A 221 2.50 16.21 13.29
C ARG A 221 2.15 17.32 12.28
N PRO A 222 2.02 18.59 12.69
CA PRO A 222 1.58 19.68 11.81
C PRO A 222 2.41 19.83 10.54
N GLU A 223 3.73 19.71 10.64
CA GLU A 223 4.66 19.79 9.51
C GLU A 223 4.46 18.65 8.50
N ILE A 224 4.01 17.48 8.97
CA ILE A 224 3.70 16.34 8.11
C ILE A 224 2.34 16.51 7.45
N GLN A 225 1.36 17.07 8.16
CA GLN A 225 0.05 17.39 7.59
C GLN A 225 0.18 18.35 6.40
N VAL A 226 1.06 19.36 6.48
CA VAL A 226 1.35 20.26 5.35
C VAL A 226 1.87 19.50 4.12
N ILE A 227 2.74 18.52 4.32
CA ILE A 227 3.25 17.68 3.21
C ILE A 227 2.12 16.82 2.63
N LEU A 228 1.30 16.22 3.49
CA LEU A 228 0.16 15.41 3.04
C LEU A 228 -0.84 16.25 2.26
N GLU A 229 -1.17 17.45 2.72
CA GLU A 229 -2.05 18.39 2.01
C GLU A 229 -1.45 18.78 0.64
N ARG A 230 -0.15 19.05 0.58
CA ARG A 230 0.53 19.31 -0.69
C ARG A 230 0.51 18.10 -1.64
N PHE A 231 0.67 16.88 -1.10
CA PHE A 231 0.50 15.65 -1.89
C PHE A 231 -0.90 15.57 -2.49
N ASP A 232 -1.90 15.91 -1.69
CA ASP A 232 -3.28 15.88 -2.13
C ASP A 232 -3.51 16.89 -3.26
N GLU A 233 -3.02 18.11 -3.13
CA GLU A 233 -3.11 19.13 -4.18
C GLU A 233 -2.45 18.68 -5.49
N GLU A 234 -1.25 18.07 -5.43
CA GLU A 234 -0.57 17.52 -6.60
C GLU A 234 -1.33 16.35 -7.22
N PHE A 235 -1.86 15.45 -6.38
CA PHE A 235 -2.71 14.34 -6.82
C PHE A 235 -3.96 14.84 -7.54
N GLU A 236 -4.68 15.80 -6.95
CA GLU A 236 -5.89 16.37 -7.53
C GLU A 236 -5.60 17.08 -8.86
N ARG A 237 -4.45 17.77 -8.95
CA ARG A 237 -3.98 18.38 -10.20
C ARG A 237 -3.66 17.33 -11.25
N ALA A 238 -2.99 16.24 -10.88
CA ALA A 238 -2.64 15.16 -11.80
C ALA A 238 -3.89 14.42 -12.30
N LEU A 239 -4.90 14.24 -11.44
CA LEU A 239 -6.16 13.57 -11.77
C LEU A 239 -6.98 14.33 -12.84
N GLN A 240 -6.87 15.66 -12.87
CA GLN A 240 -7.56 16.51 -13.85
C GLN A 240 -6.87 16.60 -15.22
N ARG A 241 -5.63 16.09 -15.35
CA ARG A 241 -4.93 16.15 -16.63
C ARG A 241 -5.55 15.13 -17.60
N PRO A 242 -5.96 15.54 -18.81
CA PRO A 242 -6.41 14.60 -19.82
C PRO A 242 -5.26 13.68 -20.24
N GLU A 243 -5.61 12.43 -20.54
CA GLU A 243 -4.67 11.44 -21.09
C GLU A 243 -4.10 12.00 -22.41
N LYS A 244 -2.77 12.03 -22.53
CA LYS A 244 -2.08 12.43 -23.77
C LYS A 244 -1.91 11.25 -24.70
#